data_AF-A0A8H3CKA8-F1
#
_entry.id   AF-A0A8H3CKA8-F1
#
_cell.length_a   1.000
_cell.length_b   1.000
_cell.length_c   1.000
_cell.angle_alpha   90.00
_cell.angle_beta   90.00
_cell.angle_gamma   90.00
#
_symmetry.space_group_name_H-M   'P 1'
#
loop_
_entity.id
_entity.type
_entity.pdbx_description
1 polymer ?
#
loop_
_entity_poly.entity_id
_entity_poly.type
_entity_poly.pdbx_seq_one_letter_code
_entity_poly.pdbx_strand_id
1 'polypeptide(L)'
;MTTYTLSETSPKRCNLTDTEGNVVYKISSPETLGNSDVTIMRGEELIAIIHWKWVERSTLTMNGKTTKINEVFPRPKKLSTIYTMSDGYQFRWKGTDQIYAINVENDLNIATYYENKTHLVNDKKSTLEIAAGLSTELTDALVGGGIAFDGRVEGNMSIQFFRNGMKMAWKSSGDTLFSWPDNRLEYLYLHNMTLKVVDASPDARLTVTKVRVNGSSLTPHNAPGHIWAVPSNGAGLKYTGFVQQASSVQTESSSTYVSSTAGDTVSMRFNASALLVYGPCGPENGLMRVTLNGEQRIVDTSKPFACSDCLLFQARGLQTLHLHQLLIENVDGKTLGINRLEFFRVIFPGYDRRQDTTVRAMAVAFGIANRV
;
A
#
# COMPACT_ATOMS: atom_id res chain seq x y z
N MET A 1 5.89 -9.60 14.81
CA MET A 1 7.33 -9.32 15.04
C MET A 1 8.18 -10.53 14.61
N THR A 2 9.31 -10.33 13.93
CA THR A 2 10.20 -11.43 13.50
C THR A 2 11.47 -11.44 14.34
N THR A 3 11.74 -12.56 15.00
CA THR A 3 12.95 -12.73 15.83
C THR A 3 14.03 -13.45 15.04
N TYR A 4 15.22 -12.84 15.00
CA TYR A 4 16.41 -13.42 14.42
C TYR A 4 17.41 -13.80 15.51
N THR A 5 18.05 -14.95 15.33
CA THR A 5 19.13 -15.40 16.20
C THR A 5 20.47 -15.15 15.51
N LEU A 6 21.41 -14.56 16.24
CA LEU A 6 22.76 -14.35 15.74
C LEU A 6 23.53 -15.68 15.77
N SER A 7 24.20 -16.08 14.68
CA SER A 7 25.00 -17.31 14.65
C SER A 7 26.18 -17.25 15.63
N GLU A 8 26.76 -16.07 15.80
CA GLU A 8 27.83 -15.76 16.74
C GLU A 8 27.47 -14.52 17.57
N THR A 9 27.94 -14.44 18.81
CA THR A 9 27.77 -13.24 19.64
C THR A 9 28.58 -12.05 19.13
N SER A 10 29.61 -12.30 18.32
CA SER A 10 30.38 -11.27 17.63
C SER A 10 29.68 -10.84 16.33
N PRO A 11 29.36 -9.55 16.14
CA PRO A 11 28.73 -9.06 14.91
C PRO A 11 29.67 -9.09 13.70
N LYS A 12 30.95 -9.46 13.88
CA LYS A 12 31.94 -9.51 12.79
C LYS A 12 31.77 -10.75 11.89
N ARG A 13 31.08 -11.80 12.34
CA ARG A 13 30.84 -13.03 11.56
C ARG A 13 29.51 -13.63 11.95
N CYS A 14 28.45 -13.01 11.47
CA CYS A 14 27.13 -13.36 11.96
C CYS A 14 26.16 -13.61 10.82
N ASN A 15 25.59 -14.80 10.82
CA ASN A 15 24.36 -15.06 10.10
C ASN A 15 23.20 -14.76 11.04
N LEU A 16 22.21 -14.02 10.54
CA LEU A 16 20.92 -13.89 11.21
C LEU A 16 20.04 -15.03 10.70
N THR A 17 19.69 -15.95 11.60
CA THR A 17 18.77 -17.04 11.28
C THR A 17 17.37 -16.74 11.79
N ASP A 18 16.35 -17.16 11.05
CA ASP A 18 14.97 -17.15 11.54
C ASP A 18 14.74 -18.20 12.64
N THR A 19 13.50 -18.35 13.09
CA THR A 19 13.09 -19.33 14.11
C THR A 19 13.18 -20.78 13.65
N GLU A 20 13.26 -21.02 12.34
CA GLU A 20 13.43 -22.35 11.74
C GLU A 20 14.91 -22.70 11.52
N GLY A 21 15.82 -21.74 11.74
CA GLY A 21 17.25 -21.89 11.57
C GLY A 21 17.75 -21.57 10.17
N ASN A 22 16.89 -21.06 9.28
CA ASN A 22 17.30 -20.65 7.93
C ASN A 22 18.08 -19.34 8.00
N VAL A 23 19.18 -19.22 7.25
CA VAL A 23 19.96 -17.97 7.17
C VAL A 23 19.20 -16.94 6.33
N VAL A 24 18.73 -15.88 6.97
CA VAL A 24 18.00 -14.78 6.31
C VAL A 24 18.96 -13.66 5.91
N TYR A 25 19.93 -13.34 6.78
CA TYR A 25 20.98 -12.38 6.45
C TYR A 25 22.35 -12.96 6.71
N LYS A 26 23.27 -12.69 5.78
CA LYS A 26 24.68 -13.05 5.89
C LYS A 26 25.50 -11.79 6.12
N ILE A 27 26.16 -11.70 7.28
CA ILE A 27 27.06 -10.60 7.64
C ILE A 27 28.49 -11.14 7.59
N SER A 28 29.26 -10.72 6.60
CA SER A 28 30.65 -11.15 6.44
C SER A 28 31.62 -9.99 6.68
N SER A 29 32.51 -10.15 7.67
CA SER A 29 33.72 -9.35 7.83
C SER A 29 34.94 -10.13 7.39
N PRO A 30 35.88 -9.54 6.62
CA PRO A 30 37.20 -10.11 6.42
C PRO A 30 37.97 -10.12 7.74
N GLU A 31 38.80 -11.15 7.91
CA GLU A 31 39.66 -11.38 9.07
C GLU A 31 41.01 -10.67 8.91
N THR A 32 40.96 -9.36 8.68
CA THR A 32 42.17 -8.57 8.44
C THR A 32 42.34 -7.50 9.52
N LEU A 33 43.55 -7.44 10.08
CA LEU A 33 43.98 -6.29 10.89
C LEU A 33 44.07 -5.07 9.96
N GLY A 34 43.26 -4.04 10.23
CA GLY A 34 43.26 -2.79 9.47
C GLY A 34 41.87 -2.40 8.97
N ASN A 35 41.84 -1.78 7.78
CA ASN A 35 40.58 -1.45 7.12
C ASN A 35 39.86 -2.73 6.71
N SER A 36 38.53 -2.76 6.87
CA SER A 36 37.72 -3.92 6.53
C SER A 36 36.33 -3.51 6.06
N ASP A 37 35.79 -4.26 5.12
CA ASP A 37 34.43 -4.06 4.62
C ASP A 37 33.54 -5.17 5.15
N VAL A 38 32.52 -4.80 5.92
CA VAL A 38 31.47 -5.74 6.37
C VAL A 38 30.31 -5.64 5.40
N THR A 39 30.00 -6.71 4.69
CA THR A 39 28.85 -6.78 3.79
C THR A 39 27.68 -7.44 4.49
N ILE A 40 26.49 -6.87 4.31
CA ILE A 40 25.21 -7.42 4.79
C ILE A 40 24.43 -7.83 3.54
N MET A 41 24.20 -9.14 3.38
CA MET A 41 23.44 -9.69 2.26
C MET A 41 22.13 -10.32 2.74
N ARG A 42 21.09 -10.26 1.91
CA ARG A 42 19.84 -11.03 2.06
C ARG A 42 19.72 -11.95 0.84
N GLY A 43 19.93 -13.25 1.03
CA GLY A 43 20.14 -14.16 -0.12
C GLY A 43 21.38 -13.73 -0.91
N GLU A 44 21.20 -13.44 -2.20
CA GLU A 44 22.25 -12.94 -3.11
C GLU A 44 22.27 -11.40 -3.23
N GLU A 45 21.31 -10.70 -2.60
CA GLU A 45 21.19 -9.25 -2.67
C GLU A 45 22.10 -8.57 -1.63
N LEU A 46 22.93 -7.63 -2.08
CA LEU A 46 23.74 -6.78 -1.20
C LEU A 46 22.90 -5.62 -0.65
N ILE A 47 22.59 -5.67 0.64
CA ILE A 47 21.76 -4.66 1.32
C ILE A 47 22.62 -3.46 1.75
N ALA A 48 23.77 -3.73 2.36
CA ALA A 48 24.65 -2.69 2.86
C ALA A 48 26.12 -3.12 2.97
N ILE A 49 27.02 -2.13 2.93
CA ILE A 49 28.44 -2.29 3.22
C ILE A 49 28.83 -1.32 4.34
N ILE A 50 29.48 -1.82 5.38
CA ILE A 50 30.13 -1.01 6.41
C ILE A 50 31.63 -1.02 6.14
N HIS A 51 32.16 0.14 5.76
CA HIS A 51 33.59 0.36 5.55
C HIS A 51 34.24 0.78 6.87
N TRP A 52 34.85 -0.16 7.58
CA TRP A 52 35.66 0.13 8.76
C TRP A 52 37.01 0.67 8.33
N LYS A 53 37.33 1.86 8.82
CA LYS A 53 38.63 2.49 8.59
C LYS A 53 39.34 2.72 9.92
N TRP A 54 40.64 2.42 9.97
CA TRP A 54 41.42 2.56 11.20
C TRP A 54 41.84 4.01 11.48
N VAL A 55 42.24 4.73 10.42
CA VAL A 55 42.71 6.12 10.50
C VAL A 55 41.60 7.11 10.13
N GLU A 56 40.83 6.78 9.10
CA GLU A 56 39.72 7.61 8.64
C GLU A 56 38.42 7.26 9.38
N ARG A 57 37.38 8.07 9.19
CA ARG A 57 36.05 7.75 9.74
C ARG A 57 35.42 6.62 8.94
N SER A 58 34.95 5.59 9.64
CA SER A 58 34.16 4.52 9.03
C SER A 58 32.86 5.05 8.40
N THR A 59 32.43 4.40 7.32
CA THR A 59 31.23 4.78 6.56
C THR A 59 30.29 3.60 6.38
N LEU A 60 29.00 3.87 6.21
CA LEU A 60 27.96 2.91 5.83
C LEU A 60 27.46 3.28 4.43
N THR A 61 27.45 2.31 3.52
CA THR A 61 26.82 2.42 2.21
C THR A 61 25.58 1.53 2.18
N MET A 62 24.41 2.11 1.91
CA MET A 62 23.13 1.42 1.83
C MET A 62 22.28 2.10 0.75
N ASN A 63 21.63 1.33 -0.12
CA ASN A 63 20.85 1.85 -1.25
C ASN A 63 21.62 2.87 -2.12
N GLY A 64 22.90 2.60 -2.40
CA GLY A 64 23.78 3.47 -3.19
C GLY A 64 24.21 4.78 -2.50
N LYS A 65 23.77 5.04 -1.25
CA LYS A 65 24.14 6.23 -0.49
C LYS A 65 25.15 5.90 0.61
N THR A 66 26.23 6.67 0.67
CA THR A 66 27.27 6.54 1.70
C THR A 66 27.13 7.63 2.76
N THR A 67 27.12 7.25 4.04
CA THR A 67 27.03 8.13 5.21
C THR A 67 28.09 7.76 6.25
N LYS A 68 28.41 8.66 7.18
CA LYS A 68 29.37 8.36 8.24
C LYS A 68 28.72 7.46 9.28
N ILE A 69 29.46 6.47 9.77
CA ILE A 69 28.88 5.49 10.69
C ILE A 69 28.35 6.11 11.98
N ASN A 70 28.95 7.21 12.44
CA ASN A 70 28.54 7.91 13.66
C ASN A 70 27.28 8.79 13.48
N GLU A 71 26.83 8.99 12.24
CA GLU A 71 25.53 9.60 11.92
C GLU A 71 24.41 8.55 12.00
N VAL A 72 24.72 7.29 11.65
CA VAL A 72 23.78 6.17 11.70
C VAL A 72 23.73 5.55 13.10
N PHE A 73 24.89 5.22 13.66
CA PHE A 73 25.08 4.57 14.95
C PHE A 73 25.79 5.56 15.89
N PRO A 74 25.03 6.46 16.55
CA PRO A 74 25.62 7.40 17.48
C PRO A 74 26.28 6.66 18.64
N ARG A 75 27.36 7.24 19.17
CA ARG A 75 28.03 6.69 20.37
C ARG A 75 27.01 6.57 21.52
N PRO A 76 27.16 5.60 22.45
CA PRO A 76 26.19 5.36 23.54
C PRO A 76 25.78 6.60 24.33
N LYS A 77 26.69 7.58 24.48
CA LYS A 77 26.41 8.86 25.17
C LYS A 77 25.59 9.87 24.34
N LYS A 78 25.18 9.54 23.11
CA LYS A 78 24.49 10.40 22.13
C LYS A 78 23.35 9.67 21.39
N LEU A 79 22.76 8.63 21.98
CA LEU A 79 21.78 7.77 21.30
C LEU A 79 20.52 8.50 20.80
N SER A 80 20.23 9.72 21.25
CA SER A 80 19.08 10.52 20.82
C SER A 80 19.17 11.16 19.42
N THR A 81 20.13 10.75 18.58
CA THR A 81 20.29 11.33 17.24
C THR A 81 19.27 10.69 16.29
N ILE A 82 18.51 11.53 15.59
CA ILE A 82 17.58 11.09 14.54
C ILE A 82 18.38 10.80 13.27
N TYR A 83 18.21 9.60 12.73
CA TYR A 83 18.72 9.22 11.42
C TYR A 83 17.59 9.24 10.39
N THR A 84 17.86 9.84 9.23
CA THR A 84 16.93 9.90 8.09
C THR A 84 17.48 9.05 6.95
N MET A 85 16.74 8.02 6.56
CA MET A 85 17.03 7.16 5.41
C MET A 85 16.86 7.92 4.08
N SER A 86 17.27 7.31 2.97
CA SER A 86 17.17 7.91 1.63
C SER A 86 15.74 8.15 1.15
N ASP A 87 14.80 7.34 1.64
CA ASP A 87 13.36 7.43 1.37
C ASP A 87 12.63 8.44 2.29
N GLY A 88 13.36 9.12 3.18
CA GLY A 88 12.80 10.05 4.15
C GLY A 88 12.36 9.38 5.46
N TYR A 89 12.45 8.05 5.58
CA TYR A 89 12.09 7.35 6.80
C TYR A 89 13.02 7.73 7.96
N GLN A 90 12.46 8.08 9.11
CA GLN A 90 13.22 8.56 10.27
C GLN A 90 13.13 7.61 11.46
N PHE A 91 14.28 7.29 12.06
CA PHE A 91 14.34 6.56 13.32
C PHE A 91 15.41 7.12 14.25
N ARG A 92 15.28 6.83 15.54
CA ARG A 92 16.24 7.18 16.60
C ARG A 92 16.60 5.94 17.40
N TRP A 93 17.80 5.92 17.96
CA TRP A 93 18.23 4.84 18.85
C TRP A 93 17.86 5.14 20.30
N LYS A 94 17.58 4.11 21.09
CA LYS A 94 17.34 4.24 22.54
C LYS A 94 17.92 3.03 23.27
N GLY A 95 18.23 3.22 24.55
CA GLY A 95 18.62 2.14 25.47
C GLY A 95 20.12 1.85 25.50
N THR A 96 20.61 1.40 26.66
CA THR A 96 22.03 1.11 26.92
C THR A 96 22.31 -0.39 26.99
N ASP A 97 21.35 -1.16 27.51
CA ASP A 97 21.45 -2.63 27.67
C ASP A 97 20.71 -3.40 26.59
N GLN A 98 19.66 -2.78 26.03
CA GLN A 98 18.94 -3.21 24.84
C GLN A 98 18.94 -2.03 23.90
N ILE A 99 19.26 -2.27 22.63
CA ILE A 99 19.31 -1.20 21.63
C ILE A 99 18.00 -1.24 20.87
N TYR A 100 17.19 -0.20 21.03
CA TYR A 100 15.93 -0.01 20.31
C TYR A 100 16.15 0.94 19.14
N ALA A 101 15.67 0.59 17.96
CA ALA A 101 15.39 1.53 16.89
C ALA A 101 13.93 1.94 16.98
N ILE A 102 13.66 3.23 17.08
CA ILE A 102 12.31 3.79 17.26
C ILE A 102 12.00 4.71 16.09
N ASN A 103 10.90 4.47 15.38
CA ASN A 103 10.41 5.38 14.35
C ASN A 103 10.04 6.74 14.97
N VAL A 104 10.53 7.83 14.38
CA VAL A 104 10.36 9.18 14.94
C VAL A 104 8.93 9.70 14.81
N GLU A 105 8.22 9.33 13.74
CA GLU A 105 6.88 9.82 13.44
C GLU A 105 5.82 9.24 14.39
N ASN A 106 5.94 7.96 14.70
CA ASN A 106 4.90 7.22 15.43
C ASN A 106 5.37 6.61 16.76
N ASP A 107 6.63 6.82 17.14
CA ASP A 107 7.27 6.30 18.35
C ASP A 107 7.21 4.76 18.48
N LEU A 108 7.01 4.05 17.37
CA LEU A 108 6.99 2.59 17.35
C LEU A 108 8.41 2.03 17.36
N ASN A 109 8.60 0.99 18.16
CA ASN A 109 9.83 0.21 18.19
C ASN A 109 9.90 -0.68 16.95
N ILE A 110 10.83 -0.37 16.05
CA ILE A 110 10.97 -1.05 14.75
C ILE A 110 12.01 -2.16 14.78
N ALA A 111 12.96 -2.10 15.71
CA ALA A 111 13.88 -3.19 15.97
C ALA A 111 14.43 -3.13 17.40
N THR A 112 14.61 -4.29 18.03
CA THR A 112 15.24 -4.43 19.34
C THR A 112 16.37 -5.43 19.27
N TYR A 113 17.57 -5.01 19.64
CA TYR A 113 18.71 -5.89 19.82
C TYR A 113 18.88 -6.24 21.30
N TYR A 114 18.85 -7.54 21.59
CA TYR A 114 19.07 -8.11 22.91
C TYR A 114 20.49 -8.69 22.98
N GLU A 115 21.38 -7.97 23.63
CA GLU A 115 22.74 -8.44 23.86
C GLU A 115 22.78 -9.49 24.98
N ASN A 116 23.36 -10.67 24.71
CA ASN A 116 23.70 -11.59 25.80
C ASN A 116 25.08 -11.27 26.40
N LYS A 117 25.08 -10.49 27.48
CA LYS A 117 26.29 -10.15 28.25
C LYS A 117 26.94 -11.37 28.94
N THR A 118 26.20 -12.46 29.12
CA THR A 118 26.64 -13.67 29.80
C THR A 118 27.01 -14.81 28.85
N HIS A 119 27.25 -14.53 27.58
CA HIS A 119 27.55 -15.56 26.56
C HIS A 119 28.82 -16.38 26.81
N LEU A 120 29.71 -15.93 27.70
CA LEU A 120 30.86 -16.71 28.14
C LEU A 120 30.51 -17.78 29.20
N VAL A 121 29.33 -17.65 29.81
CA VAL A 121 28.85 -18.50 30.93
C VAL A 121 27.64 -19.33 30.52
N ASN A 122 26.91 -18.93 29.47
CA ASN A 122 25.81 -19.71 28.91
C ASN A 122 25.82 -19.68 27.38
N ASP A 123 25.22 -20.72 26.79
CA ASP A 123 25.15 -20.89 25.33
C ASP A 123 24.03 -20.06 24.68
N LYS A 124 23.39 -19.14 25.43
CA LYS A 124 22.35 -18.28 24.85
C LYS A 124 22.99 -17.32 23.85
N LYS A 125 22.37 -17.13 22.70
CA LYS A 125 22.85 -16.17 21.70
C LYS A 125 22.13 -14.83 21.85
N SER A 126 22.77 -13.76 21.41
CA SER A 126 22.08 -12.47 21.23
C SER A 126 20.97 -12.64 20.19
N THR A 127 19.90 -11.87 20.34
CA THR A 127 18.78 -11.88 19.40
C THR A 127 18.50 -10.48 18.86
N LEU A 128 17.98 -10.43 17.64
CA LEU A 128 17.51 -9.21 17.01
C LEU A 128 16.05 -9.41 16.64
N GLU A 129 15.17 -8.65 17.29
CA GLU A 129 13.77 -8.60 16.92
C GLU A 129 13.57 -7.43 15.97
N ILE A 130 12.99 -7.69 14.80
CA ILE A 130 12.60 -6.65 13.86
C ILE A 130 11.08 -6.66 13.84
N ALA A 131 10.46 -5.53 14.19
CA ALA A 131 9.03 -5.38 13.93
C ALA A 131 8.85 -5.56 12.43
N ALA A 132 7.97 -6.48 12.02
CA ALA A 132 7.67 -6.66 10.60
C ALA A 132 7.31 -5.26 10.07
N GLY A 133 8.17 -4.73 9.21
CA GLY A 133 8.26 -3.30 8.88
C GLY A 133 7.13 -2.85 7.99
N LEU A 134 5.90 -3.07 8.44
CA LEU A 134 4.70 -2.89 7.68
C LEU A 134 3.67 -2.32 8.65
N SER A 135 3.90 -1.08 9.12
CA SER A 135 2.75 -0.18 9.22
C SER A 135 2.23 -0.01 7.79
N THR A 136 1.41 -0.96 7.37
CA THR A 136 0.83 -0.96 6.05
C THR A 136 -0.46 -0.20 6.17
N GLU A 137 -0.41 0.99 5.63
CA GLU A 137 -1.53 1.88 5.57
C GLU A 137 -2.18 1.70 4.21
N LEU A 138 -3.39 1.13 4.21
CA LEU A 138 -4.28 1.23 3.08
C LEU A 138 -5.10 2.50 3.26
N THR A 139 -4.70 3.57 2.58
CA THR A 139 -5.45 4.83 2.55
C THR A 139 -6.19 4.98 1.25
N ASP A 140 -7.49 5.25 1.33
CA ASP A 140 -8.32 5.60 0.18
C ASP A 140 -9.25 6.78 0.54
N ALA A 141 -9.61 7.56 -0.48
CA ALA A 141 -10.43 8.75 -0.33
C ALA A 141 -11.84 8.50 -0.88
N LEU A 142 -12.80 8.32 0.02
CA LEU A 142 -14.19 7.97 -0.29
C LEU A 142 -15.11 9.17 -0.11
N VAL A 143 -16.16 9.28 -0.91
CA VAL A 143 -17.16 10.36 -0.81
C VAL A 143 -18.51 9.73 -0.53
N GLY A 144 -19.13 10.12 0.58
CA GLY A 144 -20.45 9.64 0.96
C GLY A 144 -20.61 9.57 2.48
N GLY A 145 -21.88 9.48 2.90
CA GLY A 145 -22.20 9.10 4.26
C GLY A 145 -22.11 7.58 4.40
N GLY A 146 -22.13 7.06 5.62
CA GLY A 146 -22.31 5.63 5.88
C GLY A 146 -21.28 4.72 5.19
N ILE A 147 -20.15 4.49 5.84
CA ILE A 147 -19.05 3.69 5.26
C ILE A 147 -18.94 2.37 6.01
N ALA A 148 -18.88 1.25 5.28
CA ALA A 148 -18.58 -0.06 5.84
C ALA A 148 -17.52 -0.80 5.02
N PHE A 149 -16.57 -1.42 5.71
CA PHE A 149 -15.58 -2.32 5.13
C PHE A 149 -16.01 -3.74 5.49
N ASP A 150 -16.25 -4.56 4.47
CA ASP A 150 -16.52 -5.99 4.63
C ASP A 150 -15.27 -6.79 4.29
N GLY A 151 -15.06 -7.89 4.98
CA GLY A 151 -13.83 -8.65 4.95
C GLY A 151 -13.64 -9.55 6.15
N ARG A 152 -12.43 -10.09 6.27
CA ARG A 152 -12.05 -11.02 7.33
C ARG A 152 -10.63 -10.77 7.81
N VAL A 153 -10.42 -11.00 9.10
CA VAL A 153 -9.09 -11.11 9.72
C VAL A 153 -8.88 -12.56 10.10
N GLU A 154 -7.77 -13.14 9.67
CA GLU A 154 -7.29 -14.47 10.04
C GLU A 154 -5.94 -14.32 10.75
N GLY A 155 -5.64 -15.24 11.68
CA GLY A 155 -4.46 -15.15 12.55
C GLY A 155 -4.53 -14.00 13.56
N ASN A 156 -3.43 -13.80 14.30
CA ASN A 156 -3.33 -12.74 15.29
C ASN A 156 -2.85 -11.44 14.62
N MET A 157 -3.70 -10.40 14.63
CA MET A 157 -3.41 -9.10 13.99
C MET A 157 -4.03 -7.95 14.79
N SER A 158 -3.29 -6.85 14.89
CA SER A 158 -3.75 -5.57 15.43
C SER A 158 -3.97 -4.56 14.31
N ILE A 159 -5.20 -4.07 14.16
CA ILE A 159 -5.58 -3.10 13.12
C ILE A 159 -6.05 -1.81 13.78
N GLN A 160 -5.62 -0.68 13.24
CA GLN A 160 -6.14 0.65 13.55
C GLN A 160 -6.87 1.19 12.34
N PHE A 161 -8.01 1.84 12.59
CA PHE A 161 -8.78 2.50 11.55
C PHE A 161 -8.77 4.00 11.78
N PHE A 162 -8.50 4.78 10.74
CA PHE A 162 -8.53 6.23 10.78
C PHE A 162 -9.51 6.78 9.76
N ARG A 163 -10.18 7.86 10.14
CA ARG A 163 -11.00 8.70 9.26
C ARG A 163 -10.49 10.12 9.33
N ASN A 164 -10.07 10.69 8.22
CA ASN A 164 -9.49 12.03 8.14
C ASN A 164 -8.34 12.23 9.15
N GLY A 165 -7.51 11.19 9.31
CA GLY A 165 -6.42 11.17 10.30
C GLY A 165 -6.85 10.94 11.75
N MET A 166 -8.16 10.92 12.06
CA MET A 166 -8.66 10.63 13.39
C MET A 166 -8.83 9.12 13.60
N LYS A 167 -8.21 8.59 14.66
CA LYS A 167 -8.37 7.19 15.05
C LYS A 167 -9.81 6.92 15.48
N MET A 168 -10.42 5.92 14.86
CA MET A 168 -11.77 5.47 15.17
C MET A 168 -11.74 4.19 16.01
N ALA A 169 -12.85 3.92 16.72
CA ALA A 169 -13.02 2.65 17.37
C ALA A 169 -13.18 1.53 16.33
N TRP A 170 -12.32 0.52 16.39
CA TRP A 170 -12.43 -0.68 15.58
C TRP A 170 -13.49 -1.61 16.20
N LYS A 171 -14.52 -1.97 15.43
CA LYS A 171 -15.55 -2.92 15.86
C LYS A 171 -15.95 -3.81 14.68
N SER A 172 -15.30 -4.96 14.58
CA SER A 172 -15.67 -5.99 13.62
C SER A 172 -16.88 -6.80 14.11
N SER A 173 -17.78 -7.16 13.21
CA SER A 173 -18.96 -7.98 13.47
C SER A 173 -19.24 -8.87 12.26
N GLY A 174 -19.02 -10.18 12.41
CA GLY A 174 -19.14 -11.13 11.29
C GLY A 174 -18.18 -10.75 10.16
N ASP A 175 -18.71 -10.66 8.95
CA ASP A 175 -17.95 -10.27 7.75
C ASP A 175 -17.79 -8.76 7.59
N THR A 176 -18.23 -7.93 8.55
CA THR A 176 -18.02 -6.49 8.51
C THR A 176 -16.87 -6.13 9.45
N LEU A 177 -15.75 -5.68 8.87
CA LEU A 177 -14.54 -5.25 9.57
C LEU A 177 -14.75 -3.93 10.32
N PHE A 178 -15.43 -3.00 9.67
CA PHE A 178 -15.76 -1.69 10.22
C PHE A 178 -17.07 -1.20 9.60
N SER A 179 -17.90 -0.54 10.39
CA SER A 179 -19.05 0.20 9.87
C SER A 179 -19.22 1.48 10.63
N TRP A 180 -19.50 2.54 9.90
CA TRP A 180 -19.83 3.84 10.44
C TRP A 180 -21.18 4.26 9.86
N PRO A 181 -22.18 4.57 10.71
CA PRO A 181 -23.52 4.89 10.25
C PRO A 181 -23.57 6.14 9.39
N ASP A 182 -24.64 6.20 8.59
CA ASP A 182 -24.92 7.34 7.75
C ASP A 182 -25.23 8.59 8.58
N ASN A 183 -24.65 9.72 8.16
CA ASN A 183 -24.92 11.03 8.70
C ASN A 183 -25.38 11.94 7.56
N ARG A 184 -26.57 12.52 7.74
CA ARG A 184 -27.28 13.26 6.68
C ARG A 184 -26.56 14.49 6.12
N LEU A 185 -25.47 14.89 6.75
CA LEU A 185 -24.71 16.07 6.37
C LEU A 185 -23.37 15.72 5.72
N GLU A 186 -22.95 14.45 5.74
CA GLU A 186 -21.59 14.06 5.37
C GLU A 186 -21.44 13.54 3.93
N TYR A 187 -22.54 13.41 3.19
CA TYR A 187 -22.56 12.90 1.81
C TYR A 187 -21.68 13.64 0.79
N LEU A 188 -21.39 14.91 1.07
CA LEU A 188 -20.61 15.78 0.19
C LEU A 188 -19.12 15.80 0.52
N TYR A 189 -18.74 15.25 1.67
CA TYR A 189 -17.38 15.36 2.17
C TYR A 189 -16.54 14.19 1.66
N LEU A 190 -15.32 14.52 1.25
CA LEU A 190 -14.28 13.53 1.05
C LEU A 190 -13.82 13.01 2.41
N HIS A 191 -13.70 11.71 2.53
CA HIS A 191 -13.24 11.01 3.73
C HIS A 191 -12.01 10.21 3.38
N ASN A 192 -10.88 10.58 3.99
CA ASN A 192 -9.65 9.80 3.90
C ASN A 192 -9.75 8.67 4.93
N MET A 193 -9.93 7.45 4.45
CA MET A 193 -10.05 6.27 5.29
C MET A 193 -8.74 5.50 5.24
N THR A 194 -8.16 5.22 6.40
CA THR A 194 -6.89 4.50 6.51
C THR A 194 -7.10 3.26 7.38
N LEU A 195 -6.85 2.08 6.80
CA LEU A 195 -6.63 0.84 7.55
C LEU A 195 -5.13 0.69 7.78
N LYS A 196 -4.69 0.68 9.03
CA LYS A 196 -3.30 0.52 9.43
C LYS A 196 -3.13 -0.79 10.17
N VAL A 197 -2.40 -1.72 9.58
CA VAL A 197 -1.92 -2.91 10.32
C VAL A 197 -0.78 -2.47 11.23
N VAL A 198 -0.91 -2.70 12.52
CA VAL A 198 0.08 -2.28 13.54
C VAL A 198 1.00 -3.43 13.91
N ASP A 199 0.44 -4.63 14.06
CA ASP A 199 1.19 -5.86 14.29
C ASP A 199 0.42 -7.03 13.70
N ALA A 200 1.15 -8.04 13.24
CA ALA A 200 0.61 -9.23 12.62
C ALA A 200 1.54 -10.42 12.90
N SER A 201 0.94 -11.55 13.24
CA SER A 201 1.63 -12.85 13.22
C SER A 201 1.98 -13.26 11.79
N PRO A 202 3.01 -14.10 11.56
CA PRO A 202 3.46 -14.45 10.21
C PRO A 202 2.38 -15.09 9.31
N ASP A 203 1.41 -15.77 9.92
CA ASP A 203 0.27 -16.43 9.28
C ASP A 203 -1.00 -15.56 9.26
N ALA A 204 -0.94 -14.34 9.80
CA ALA A 204 -2.10 -13.46 9.83
C ALA A 204 -2.42 -12.86 8.46
N ARG A 205 -3.71 -12.74 8.18
CA ARG A 205 -4.21 -12.25 6.90
C ARG A 205 -5.40 -11.31 7.10
N LEU A 206 -5.29 -10.11 6.55
CA LEU A 206 -6.40 -9.17 6.41
C LEU A 206 -6.91 -9.22 4.98
N THR A 207 -8.18 -9.58 4.82
CA THR A 207 -8.87 -9.59 3.53
C THR A 207 -9.97 -8.54 3.59
N VAL A 208 -9.82 -7.44 2.84
CA VAL A 208 -10.96 -6.55 2.54
C VAL A 208 -11.59 -7.09 1.26
N THR A 209 -12.88 -7.39 1.31
CA THR A 209 -13.63 -7.97 0.18
C THR A 209 -14.49 -6.93 -0.52
N LYS A 210 -14.98 -5.94 0.23
CA LYS A 210 -15.89 -4.92 -0.27
C LYS A 210 -15.85 -3.69 0.62
N VAL A 211 -15.92 -2.51 0.01
CA VAL A 211 -16.23 -1.27 0.71
C VAL A 211 -17.60 -0.78 0.25
N ARG A 212 -18.51 -0.63 1.20
CA ARG A 212 -19.83 -0.06 1.01
C ARG A 212 -19.79 1.40 1.43
N VAL A 213 -20.19 2.29 0.53
CA VAL A 213 -20.31 3.71 0.84
C VAL A 213 -21.73 4.13 0.50
N ASN A 214 -22.44 4.74 1.46
CA ASN A 214 -23.72 5.38 1.20
C ASN A 214 -23.46 6.75 0.53
N GLY A 215 -23.10 6.69 -0.74
CA GLY A 215 -22.94 7.88 -1.58
C GLY A 215 -24.30 8.43 -1.96
N SER A 216 -24.50 9.73 -1.78
CA SER A 216 -25.58 10.44 -2.46
C SER A 216 -25.11 10.72 -3.89
N SER A 217 -25.79 10.18 -4.90
CA SER A 217 -25.82 10.87 -6.19
C SER A 217 -26.27 12.29 -5.89
N LEU A 218 -25.58 13.34 -6.34
CA LEU A 218 -25.90 14.77 -6.13
C LEU A 218 -27.27 15.19 -6.71
N THR A 219 -28.18 14.26 -6.86
CA THR A 219 -29.46 14.35 -7.51
C THR A 219 -30.54 13.99 -6.51
N PRO A 220 -31.77 14.48 -6.72
CA PRO A 220 -32.90 14.05 -5.92
C PRO A 220 -32.90 12.52 -5.85
N HIS A 221 -33.28 11.96 -4.70
CA HIS A 221 -33.38 10.52 -4.45
C HIS A 221 -34.22 9.75 -5.50
N ASN A 222 -34.94 10.49 -6.36
CA ASN A 222 -35.87 10.00 -7.37
C ASN A 222 -35.34 10.16 -8.82
N ALA A 223 -34.11 10.64 -9.03
CA ALA A 223 -33.54 10.73 -10.39
C ALA A 223 -33.09 9.33 -10.85
N PRO A 224 -33.59 8.82 -11.99
CA PRO A 224 -33.14 7.54 -12.51
C PRO A 224 -31.64 7.61 -12.86
N GLY A 225 -30.84 6.79 -12.18
CA GLY A 225 -29.43 6.60 -12.47
C GLY A 225 -29.22 5.29 -13.22
N HIS A 226 -28.35 5.30 -14.22
CA HIS A 226 -27.87 4.09 -14.87
C HIS A 226 -26.42 3.85 -14.46
N ILE A 227 -26.16 2.67 -13.93
CA ILE A 227 -24.81 2.13 -13.69
C ILE A 227 -24.57 1.06 -14.75
N TRP A 228 -23.40 1.07 -15.37
CA TRP A 228 -22.96 -0.02 -16.21
C TRP A 228 -21.44 -0.15 -16.15
N ALA A 229 -20.96 -1.38 -16.35
CA ALA A 229 -19.56 -1.69 -16.50
C ALA A 229 -19.25 -1.97 -17.98
N VAL A 230 -18.04 -1.62 -18.40
CA VAL A 230 -17.45 -2.03 -19.67
C VAL A 230 -16.24 -2.89 -19.33
N PRO A 231 -16.28 -4.21 -19.60
CA PRO A 231 -15.13 -5.08 -19.34
C PRO A 231 -13.98 -4.71 -20.29
N SER A 232 -12.75 -5.11 -19.94
CA SER A 232 -11.55 -4.77 -20.72
C SER A 232 -11.58 -5.25 -22.18
N ASN A 233 -12.29 -6.34 -22.47
CA ASN A 233 -12.52 -6.84 -23.83
C ASN A 233 -13.76 -6.21 -24.52
N GLY A 234 -14.36 -5.19 -23.92
CA GLY A 234 -15.53 -4.51 -24.47
C GLY A 234 -15.18 -3.74 -25.75
N ALA A 235 -16.01 -3.88 -26.78
CA ALA A 235 -15.77 -3.28 -28.10
C ALA A 235 -15.66 -1.74 -28.13
N GLY A 236 -16.04 -1.06 -27.03
CA GLY A 236 -15.90 0.39 -26.88
C GLY A 236 -14.48 0.86 -26.52
N LEU A 237 -13.60 -0.05 -26.09
CA LEU A 237 -12.21 0.23 -25.72
C LEU A 237 -11.29 -0.05 -26.92
N LYS A 238 -10.37 0.88 -27.17
CA LYS A 238 -9.35 0.76 -28.23
C LYS A 238 -7.97 0.79 -27.61
N TYR A 239 -7.20 -0.26 -27.86
CA TYR A 239 -5.87 -0.46 -27.27
C TYR A 239 -4.76 -0.31 -28.30
N THR A 240 -3.59 0.16 -27.85
CA THR A 240 -2.32 0.10 -28.58
C THR A 240 -1.26 -0.54 -27.66
N GLY A 241 -0.65 -1.65 -28.09
CA GLY A 241 0.44 -2.34 -27.36
C GLY A 241 0.02 -3.22 -26.18
N PHE A 242 -1.18 -3.05 -25.63
CA PHE A 242 -1.72 -3.94 -24.60
C PHE A 242 -1.99 -5.36 -25.12
N VAL A 243 -1.70 -6.35 -24.27
CA VAL A 243 -1.97 -7.77 -24.52
C VAL A 243 -3.06 -8.27 -23.58
N GLN A 244 -4.02 -9.01 -24.12
CA GLN A 244 -5.09 -9.63 -23.34
C GLN A 244 -4.55 -10.82 -22.54
N GLN A 245 -4.93 -10.89 -21.26
CA GLN A 245 -4.63 -11.98 -20.34
C GLN A 245 -5.91 -12.44 -19.64
N ALA A 246 -5.89 -13.67 -19.13
CA ALA A 246 -6.98 -14.17 -18.29
C ALA A 246 -7.03 -13.36 -16.99
N SER A 247 -8.21 -12.88 -16.60
CA SER A 247 -8.34 -12.17 -15.32
C SER A 247 -8.41 -13.15 -14.16
N SER A 248 -7.75 -12.81 -13.05
CA SER A 248 -7.93 -13.51 -11.77
C SER A 248 -9.11 -12.97 -10.95
N VAL A 249 -9.82 -11.96 -11.47
CA VAL A 249 -10.93 -11.29 -10.80
C VAL A 249 -12.24 -12.04 -11.09
N GLN A 250 -13.00 -12.42 -10.05
CA GLN A 250 -14.26 -13.17 -10.19
C GLN A 250 -15.46 -12.30 -10.60
N THR A 251 -15.31 -10.97 -10.61
CA THR A 251 -16.34 -10.00 -10.97
C THR A 251 -16.28 -9.69 -12.46
N GLU A 252 -17.40 -9.83 -13.18
CA GLU A 252 -17.79 -9.45 -14.58
C GLU A 252 -16.76 -9.38 -15.74
N SER A 253 -15.48 -9.10 -15.49
CA SER A 253 -14.38 -9.14 -16.45
C SER A 253 -13.70 -10.50 -16.46
N SER A 254 -13.89 -11.25 -17.54
CA SER A 254 -13.14 -12.49 -17.82
C SER A 254 -11.71 -12.24 -18.28
N SER A 255 -11.32 -11.00 -18.56
CA SER A 255 -9.99 -10.63 -19.06
C SER A 255 -9.42 -9.38 -18.42
N THR A 256 -8.09 -9.28 -18.46
CA THR A 256 -7.32 -8.09 -18.12
C THR A 256 -6.43 -7.75 -19.32
N TYR A 257 -6.43 -6.50 -19.77
CA TYR A 257 -5.47 -6.05 -20.80
C TYR A 257 -4.27 -5.44 -20.10
N VAL A 258 -3.07 -5.93 -20.40
CA VAL A 258 -1.82 -5.55 -19.72
C VAL A 258 -0.82 -4.95 -20.71
N SER A 259 -0.19 -3.84 -20.31
CA SER A 259 0.94 -3.21 -20.98
C SER A 259 2.17 -3.25 -20.07
N SER A 260 3.34 -3.34 -20.70
CA SER A 260 4.68 -3.21 -20.08
C SER A 260 5.60 -2.34 -20.95
N THR A 261 5.02 -1.46 -21.78
CA THR A 261 5.74 -0.60 -22.70
C THR A 261 5.24 0.84 -22.57
N ALA A 262 6.17 1.77 -22.37
CA ALA A 262 5.84 3.18 -22.27
C ALA A 262 5.25 3.70 -23.59
N GLY A 263 4.21 4.51 -23.50
CA GLY A 263 3.47 5.05 -24.65
C GLY A 263 2.33 4.15 -25.14
N ASP A 264 2.16 2.94 -24.60
CA ASP A 264 0.97 2.14 -24.85
C ASP A 264 -0.28 2.84 -24.31
N THR A 265 -1.39 2.72 -25.03
CA THR A 265 -2.62 3.45 -24.69
C THR A 265 -3.87 2.60 -24.73
N VAL A 266 -4.86 3.01 -23.94
CA VAL A 266 -6.26 2.63 -24.12
C VAL A 266 -7.11 3.89 -24.23
N SER A 267 -8.07 3.90 -25.15
CA SER A 267 -8.97 5.03 -25.36
C SER A 267 -10.42 4.61 -25.53
N MET A 268 -11.32 5.52 -25.16
CA MET A 268 -12.75 5.37 -25.44
C MET A 268 -13.47 6.71 -25.45
N ARG A 269 -14.71 6.68 -25.94
CA ARG A 269 -15.67 7.77 -25.78
C ARG A 269 -16.87 7.27 -24.98
N PHE A 270 -17.36 8.09 -24.06
CA PHE A 270 -18.47 7.73 -23.20
C PHE A 270 -19.34 8.92 -22.85
N ASN A 271 -20.58 8.67 -22.43
CA ASN A 271 -21.48 9.70 -21.91
C ASN A 271 -21.96 9.27 -20.52
N ALA A 272 -21.33 9.81 -19.48
CA ALA A 272 -21.62 9.52 -18.08
C ALA A 272 -21.28 10.73 -17.20
N SER A 273 -21.85 10.79 -16.00
CA SER A 273 -21.56 11.80 -14.98
C SER A 273 -20.36 11.46 -14.10
N ALA A 274 -19.97 10.19 -14.08
CA ALA A 274 -18.75 9.72 -13.41
C ALA A 274 -18.17 8.50 -14.15
N LEU A 275 -16.88 8.30 -13.94
CA LEU A 275 -16.06 7.23 -14.49
C LEU A 275 -15.17 6.67 -13.37
N LEU A 276 -15.08 5.36 -13.28
CA LEU A 276 -14.11 4.63 -12.47
C LEU A 276 -13.29 3.70 -13.38
N VAL A 277 -12.00 3.60 -13.12
CA VAL A 277 -11.09 2.71 -13.85
C VAL A 277 -10.53 1.69 -12.87
N TYR A 278 -10.69 0.41 -13.20
CA TYR A 278 -10.21 -0.70 -12.38
C TYR A 278 -9.14 -1.51 -13.11
N GLY A 279 -8.17 -2.01 -12.36
CA GLY A 279 -7.10 -2.85 -12.86
C GLY A 279 -6.17 -3.35 -11.74
N PRO A 280 -5.21 -4.24 -12.04
CA PRO A 280 -4.22 -4.66 -11.07
C PRO A 280 -3.32 -3.51 -10.63
N CYS A 281 -2.93 -3.53 -9.36
CA CYS A 281 -1.94 -2.63 -8.76
C CYS A 281 -0.97 -3.43 -7.89
N GLY A 282 0.25 -2.94 -7.66
CA GLY A 282 1.29 -3.71 -6.95
C GLY A 282 2.69 -3.15 -7.13
N PRO A 283 3.73 -3.82 -6.60
CA PRO A 283 5.10 -3.29 -6.62
C PRO A 283 5.67 -3.12 -8.05
N GLU A 284 5.21 -3.99 -8.96
CA GLU A 284 5.61 -4.03 -10.37
C GLU A 284 4.80 -3.07 -11.26
N ASN A 285 3.78 -2.43 -10.70
CA ASN A 285 2.99 -1.43 -11.41
C ASN A 285 3.66 -0.05 -11.36
N GLY A 286 3.29 0.84 -12.28
CA GLY A 286 3.90 2.16 -12.37
C GLY A 286 2.94 3.29 -12.62
N LEU A 287 3.43 4.30 -13.33
CA LEU A 287 2.71 5.53 -13.59
C LEU A 287 1.78 5.37 -14.81
N MET A 288 0.52 5.74 -14.62
CA MET A 288 -0.40 5.94 -15.73
C MET A 288 -0.76 7.42 -15.89
N ARG A 289 -0.95 7.86 -17.12
CA ARG A 289 -1.48 9.19 -17.43
C ARG A 289 -2.90 9.04 -17.94
N VAL A 290 -3.84 9.67 -17.25
CA VAL A 290 -5.25 9.73 -17.65
C VAL A 290 -5.52 11.11 -18.24
N THR A 291 -5.93 11.14 -19.50
CA THR A 291 -6.40 12.34 -20.19
C THR A 291 -7.92 12.26 -20.36
N LEU A 292 -8.64 13.18 -19.74
CA LEU A 292 -10.10 13.28 -19.84
C LEU A 292 -10.47 14.65 -20.42
N ASN A 293 -11.05 14.65 -21.63
CA ASN A 293 -11.41 15.88 -22.36
C ASN A 293 -10.24 16.88 -22.50
N GLY A 294 -9.01 16.39 -22.62
CA GLY A 294 -7.79 17.19 -22.74
C GLY A 294 -7.11 17.53 -21.41
N GLU A 295 -7.77 17.34 -20.26
CA GLU A 295 -7.15 17.51 -18.95
C GLU A 295 -6.36 16.25 -18.57
N GLN A 296 -5.10 16.40 -18.17
CA GLN A 296 -4.21 15.29 -17.84
C GLN A 296 -4.00 15.15 -16.34
N ARG A 297 -3.96 13.91 -15.85
CA ARG A 297 -3.58 13.55 -14.48
C ARG A 297 -2.65 12.35 -14.51
N ILE A 298 -1.56 12.42 -13.76
CA ILE A 298 -0.64 11.28 -13.56
C ILE A 298 -1.06 10.58 -12.26
N VAL A 299 -1.18 9.26 -12.31
CA VAL A 299 -1.55 8.42 -11.17
C VAL A 299 -0.50 7.34 -10.99
N ASP A 300 -0.03 7.18 -9.76
CA ASP A 300 0.82 6.09 -9.35
C ASP A 300 -0.03 4.86 -9.00
N THR A 301 0.12 3.81 -9.81
CA THR A 301 -0.55 2.52 -9.60
C THR A 301 0.31 1.53 -8.84
N SER A 302 1.51 1.94 -8.41
CA SER A 302 2.34 1.12 -7.55
C SER A 302 1.77 1.05 -6.13
N LYS A 303 1.79 -0.16 -5.55
CA LYS A 303 1.38 -0.43 -4.17
C LYS A 303 2.36 -1.43 -3.54
N PRO A 304 2.55 -1.42 -2.21
CA PRO A 304 3.43 -2.39 -1.55
C PRO A 304 3.05 -3.87 -1.75
N PHE A 305 1.80 -4.15 -2.13
CA PHE A 305 1.29 -5.50 -2.37
C PHE A 305 0.53 -5.57 -3.68
N ALA A 306 0.65 -6.72 -4.34
CA ALA A 306 -0.15 -7.02 -5.52
C ALA A 306 -1.63 -7.18 -5.13
N CYS A 307 -2.49 -6.53 -5.90
CA CYS A 307 -3.94 -6.66 -5.83
C CYS A 307 -4.45 -6.74 -7.27
N SER A 308 -5.30 -7.73 -7.54
CA SER A 308 -5.77 -7.98 -8.90
C SER A 308 -6.87 -7.03 -9.35
N ASP A 309 -7.53 -6.30 -8.44
CA ASP A 309 -8.64 -5.40 -8.75
C ASP A 309 -8.64 -4.16 -7.86
N CYS A 310 -7.92 -3.12 -8.29
CA CYS A 310 -7.78 -1.85 -7.62
C CYS A 310 -8.54 -0.75 -8.36
N LEU A 311 -9.09 0.22 -7.63
CA LEU A 311 -9.50 1.49 -8.21
C LEU A 311 -8.24 2.28 -8.59
N LEU A 312 -7.97 2.37 -9.90
CA LEU A 312 -6.80 3.08 -10.42
C LEU A 312 -7.10 4.56 -10.61
N PHE A 313 -8.31 4.92 -11.06
CA PHE A 313 -8.69 6.31 -11.31
C PHE A 313 -10.19 6.53 -11.12
N GLN A 314 -10.56 7.75 -10.72
CA GLN A 314 -11.94 8.20 -10.69
C GLN A 314 -12.10 9.63 -11.21
N ALA A 315 -13.20 9.87 -11.92
CA ALA A 315 -13.68 11.19 -12.31
C ALA A 315 -15.19 11.33 -12.02
N ARG A 316 -15.61 12.53 -11.66
CA ARG A 316 -16.99 12.85 -11.26
C ARG A 316 -17.39 14.25 -11.72
N GLY A 317 -18.69 14.55 -11.67
CA GLY A 317 -19.23 15.86 -12.05
C GLY A 317 -19.16 16.12 -13.55
N LEU A 318 -19.11 15.06 -14.36
CA LEU A 318 -19.04 15.13 -15.80
C LEU A 318 -20.42 15.47 -16.39
N GLN A 319 -20.45 16.25 -17.46
CA GLN A 319 -21.70 16.69 -18.08
C GLN A 319 -22.30 15.61 -18.98
N THR A 320 -23.47 15.07 -18.61
CA THR A 320 -24.15 13.96 -19.31
C THR A 320 -24.80 14.32 -20.67
N LEU A 321 -24.68 15.57 -21.10
CA LEU A 321 -25.12 16.03 -22.42
C LEU A 321 -24.01 15.96 -23.47
N HIS A 322 -22.75 15.79 -23.05
CA HIS A 322 -21.60 15.76 -23.93
C HIS A 322 -20.96 14.38 -23.94
N LEU A 323 -20.34 14.03 -25.07
CA LEU A 323 -19.54 12.83 -25.18
C LEU A 323 -18.12 13.15 -24.67
N HIS A 324 -17.68 12.44 -23.66
CA HIS A 324 -16.35 12.57 -23.08
C HIS A 324 -15.34 11.69 -23.81
N GLN A 325 -14.09 12.16 -23.89
CA GLN A 325 -12.98 11.41 -24.45
C GLN A 325 -12.00 11.04 -23.34
N LEU A 326 -11.78 9.73 -23.19
CA LEU A 326 -10.80 9.15 -22.26
C LEU A 326 -9.62 8.60 -23.06
N LEU A 327 -8.41 8.89 -22.59
CA LEU A 327 -7.17 8.24 -23.00
C LEU A 327 -6.37 7.91 -21.74
N ILE A 328 -5.94 6.66 -21.60
CA ILE A 328 -5.05 6.20 -20.53
C ILE A 328 -3.76 5.73 -21.21
N GLU A 329 -2.61 6.16 -20.70
CA GLU A 329 -1.29 5.86 -21.25
C GLU A 329 -0.39 5.26 -20.16
N ASN A 330 0.37 4.23 -20.52
CA ASN A 330 1.47 3.73 -19.70
C ASN A 330 2.66 4.68 -19.81
N VAL A 331 3.06 5.33 -18.73
CA VAL A 331 4.04 6.44 -18.78
C VAL A 331 5.47 5.96 -18.64
N ASP A 332 5.71 5.03 -17.72
CA ASP A 332 7.06 4.64 -17.29
C ASP A 332 7.46 3.23 -17.77
N GLY A 333 6.57 2.55 -18.50
CA GLY A 333 6.82 1.22 -19.06
C GLY A 333 6.77 0.09 -18.03
N LYS A 334 6.41 0.39 -16.78
CA LYS A 334 6.09 -0.65 -15.80
C LYS A 334 4.73 -1.27 -16.12
N THR A 335 4.35 -2.27 -15.32
CA THR A 335 3.10 -3.00 -15.57
C THR A 335 1.89 -2.07 -15.40
N LEU A 336 1.03 -2.00 -16.41
CA LEU A 336 -0.27 -1.34 -16.33
C LEU A 336 -1.34 -2.30 -16.84
N GLY A 337 -2.29 -2.66 -15.99
CA GLY A 337 -3.41 -3.51 -16.36
C GLY A 337 -4.74 -2.78 -16.28
N ILE A 338 -5.68 -3.12 -17.18
CA ILE A 338 -7.05 -2.63 -17.18
C ILE A 338 -8.00 -3.83 -17.11
N ASN A 339 -8.80 -3.92 -16.05
CA ASN A 339 -9.83 -4.94 -15.86
C ASN A 339 -11.17 -4.48 -16.42
N ARG A 340 -11.65 -3.30 -16.02
CA ARG A 340 -12.94 -2.74 -16.42
C ARG A 340 -13.01 -1.25 -16.17
N LEU A 341 -13.97 -0.61 -16.83
CA LEU A 341 -14.39 0.75 -16.52
C LEU A 341 -15.84 0.74 -16.06
N GLU A 342 -16.16 1.46 -15.00
CA GLU A 342 -17.52 1.62 -14.52
C GLU A 342 -17.99 3.05 -14.74
N PHE A 343 -19.24 3.18 -15.13
CA PHE A 343 -19.86 4.45 -15.43
C PHE A 343 -21.12 4.64 -14.62
N PHE A 344 -21.33 5.88 -14.21
CA PHE A 344 -22.58 6.31 -13.61
C PHE A 344 -23.13 7.48 -14.39
N ARG A 345 -24.36 7.35 -14.88
CA ARG A 345 -25.08 8.44 -15.56
C ARG A 345 -26.34 8.78 -14.77
N VAL A 346 -26.38 10.03 -14.31
CA VAL A 346 -27.62 10.63 -13.84
C VAL A 346 -28.38 11.20 -15.04
N ILE A 347 -29.62 10.75 -15.21
CA ILE A 347 -30.57 11.43 -16.07
C ILE A 347 -31.30 12.43 -15.17
N PHE A 348 -31.12 13.73 -15.42
CA PHE A 348 -32.01 14.73 -14.85
C PHE A 348 -33.32 14.65 -15.63
N PRO A 349 -34.43 14.11 -15.07
CA PRO A 349 -35.71 14.26 -15.71
C PRO A 349 -35.98 15.76 -15.75
N GLY A 350 -36.10 16.33 -16.96
CA GLY A 350 -36.55 17.70 -17.10
C GLY A 350 -37.95 17.80 -16.48
N TYR A 351 -38.04 18.28 -15.24
CA TYR A 351 -39.23 18.84 -14.60
C TYR A 351 -40.58 18.22 -15.00
N ASP A 352 -40.70 16.89 -15.09
CA ASP A 352 -41.98 16.25 -15.44
C ASP A 352 -42.58 15.50 -14.24
N ARG A 353 -43.84 15.80 -14.00
CA ARG A 353 -44.46 15.96 -12.67
C ARG A 353 -45.16 14.68 -12.19
N ARG A 354 -44.57 13.51 -12.40
CA ARG A 354 -45.20 12.23 -12.02
C ARG A 354 -44.21 11.33 -11.29
N GLN A 355 -44.18 11.47 -9.96
CA GLN A 355 -43.47 10.58 -9.06
C GLN A 355 -44.22 9.25 -8.96
N ASP A 356 -43.55 8.17 -9.33
CA ASP A 356 -43.90 6.82 -8.86
C ASP A 356 -42.89 6.45 -7.76
N THR A 357 -43.40 6.23 -6.56
CA THR A 357 -42.61 6.00 -5.34
C THR A 357 -42.28 4.52 -5.19
N THR A 358 -41.12 4.10 -5.71
CA THR A 358 -40.45 2.90 -5.24
C THR A 358 -39.03 3.25 -4.81
N VAL A 359 -38.81 3.19 -3.49
CA VAL A 359 -37.53 3.47 -2.83
C VAL A 359 -36.50 2.41 -3.26
N ARG A 360 -35.43 2.84 -3.93
CA ARG A 360 -34.22 2.02 -4.11
C ARG A 360 -33.02 2.84 -3.64
N ALA A 361 -32.45 2.46 -2.50
CA ALA A 361 -31.14 2.93 -2.07
C ALA A 361 -30.09 2.48 -3.08
N MET A 362 -29.29 3.40 -3.60
CA MET A 362 -28.22 3.11 -4.55
C MET A 362 -26.92 2.94 -3.77
N ALA A 363 -26.48 1.70 -3.58
CA ALA A 363 -25.18 1.41 -3.00
C ALA A 363 -24.12 1.48 -4.11
N VAL A 364 -23.23 2.47 -4.06
CA VAL A 364 -22.01 2.45 -4.88
C VAL A 364 -21.01 1.57 -4.14
N ALA A 365 -20.72 0.40 -4.70
CA ALA A 365 -19.73 -0.52 -4.15
C ALA A 365 -18.35 -0.07 -4.63
N PHE A 366 -17.48 0.32 -3.70
CA PHE A 366 -16.07 0.44 -3.98
C PHE A 366 -15.44 -0.92 -3.67
N GLY A 367 -15.21 -1.71 -4.71
CA GLY A 367 -14.51 -2.99 -4.58
C GLY A 367 -13.04 -2.74 -4.30
N ILE A 368 -12.57 -3.20 -3.15
CA ILE A 368 -11.15 -3.52 -2.93
C ILE A 368 -11.15 -5.04 -2.83
N ALA A 369 -10.61 -5.73 -3.84
CA ALA A 369 -10.49 -7.18 -3.81
C ALA A 369 -9.05 -7.55 -3.55
N ASN A 370 -8.67 -7.69 -2.27
CA ASN A 370 -7.37 -8.29 -1.93
C ASN A 370 -7.53 -9.80 -1.79
N ARG A 371 -6.74 -10.55 -2.57
CA ARG A 371 -6.53 -11.99 -2.38
C ARG A 371 -5.03 -12.18 -2.09
N VAL A 372 -4.70 -12.53 -0.85
CA VAL A 372 -3.40 -13.10 -0.46
C VAL A 372 -3.34 -14.57 -0.86
#